data_AF-A0A6G6K878-F1
#
_entry.id   AF-A0A6G6K878-F1
#
_cell.length_a   1.000
_cell.length_b   1.000
_cell.length_c   1.000
_cell.angle_alpha   90.00
_cell.angle_beta   90.00
_cell.angle_gamma   90.00
#
_symmetry.space_group_name_H-M   'P 1'
#
loop_
_entity.id
_entity.type
_entity.pdbx_description
1 polymer ?
#
loop_
_entity_poly.entity_id
_entity_poly.type
_entity_poly.pdbx_seq_one_letter_code
_entity_poly.pdbx_strand_id
1 'polypeptide(L)'
;MKLPHQGLRACILLALLQFATTPVPAAEPPYPPSPVIVGMEWASNETILRMAKDGDNWPVTWADDDALYTTWGDGTGFLPKTKEKLSLGFARVTGTPDKFTGENVRSPGEQLGQGRDGKKGWGILSVEGALYLWLGHADNKGGQTQLAWSRDHAKTWTFADWKFAEFGMMGFVNFGKDYAGARDGYVYAYSHDGPLADTPADHFILMRAPKDKLTSRDAWEFFVKLDAKGQPQWSRDITQRGPVFQHRDACLRSAMTYCAPLKRYLWWQHIPLPAGSKDRGDTRYTGGFAIYDAPEPWGPWTTAYYTEKWDVGPGEHGDFPSKWMSEDGKTLYLVFSGEDSFSVREVTVRGE
;
A
#
# COMPACT_ATOMS: atom_id res chain seq x y z
N MET A 1 84.12 -28.34 -20.98
CA MET A 1 83.50 -29.68 -20.90
C MET A 1 82.08 -29.49 -20.41
N LYS A 2 81.10 -30.11 -21.08
CA LYS A 2 79.65 -29.85 -21.01
C LYS A 2 79.05 -30.02 -19.60
N LEU A 3 78.03 -29.21 -19.30
CA LEU A 3 76.78 -29.62 -18.65
C LEU A 3 75.67 -28.62 -19.06
N PRO A 4 74.57 -29.06 -19.70
CA PRO A 4 73.46 -28.19 -20.05
C PRO A 4 72.39 -28.18 -18.94
N HIS A 5 71.90 -27.00 -18.58
CA HIS A 5 70.69 -26.88 -17.77
C HIS A 5 69.44 -27.07 -18.66
N GLN A 6 68.73 -28.17 -18.47
CA GLN A 6 67.32 -28.31 -18.84
C GLN A 6 66.47 -28.22 -17.56
N GLY A 7 65.35 -27.50 -17.62
CA GLY A 7 64.43 -27.40 -16.48
C GLY A 7 63.16 -26.61 -16.79
N LEU A 8 62.22 -27.26 -17.48
CA LEU A 8 60.76 -27.21 -17.30
C LEU A 8 60.04 -25.83 -17.36
N ARG A 9 59.43 -25.52 -18.51
CA ARG A 9 58.28 -24.58 -18.58
C ARG A 9 57.01 -25.33 -18.22
N ALA A 10 56.42 -25.04 -17.07
CA ALA A 10 55.08 -25.51 -16.71
C ALA A 10 54.04 -24.71 -17.53
N CYS A 11 53.33 -25.37 -18.44
CA CYS A 11 52.11 -24.83 -19.04
C CYS A 11 50.94 -25.14 -18.10
N ILE A 12 50.41 -24.12 -17.42
CA ILE A 12 49.16 -24.22 -16.67
C ILE A 12 48.03 -24.08 -17.67
N LEU A 13 47.32 -25.18 -17.99
CA LEU A 13 46.01 -25.10 -18.63
C LEU A 13 44.99 -24.65 -17.57
N LEU A 14 44.49 -23.41 -17.68
CA LEU A 14 43.26 -23.01 -16.99
C LEU A 14 42.07 -23.65 -17.71
N ALA A 15 41.45 -24.64 -17.08
CA ALA A 15 40.12 -25.09 -17.46
C ALA A 15 39.10 -24.06 -16.97
N LEU A 16 38.52 -23.30 -17.90
CA LEU A 16 37.36 -22.43 -17.64
C LEU A 16 36.14 -23.32 -17.39
N LEU A 17 35.78 -23.53 -16.12
CA LEU A 17 34.47 -24.04 -15.73
C LEU A 17 33.43 -22.96 -16.06
N GLN A 18 32.73 -23.12 -17.19
CA GLN A 18 31.50 -22.38 -17.47
C GLN A 18 30.42 -22.92 -16.54
N PHE A 19 30.15 -22.19 -15.45
CA PHE A 19 28.92 -22.37 -14.69
C PHE A 19 27.76 -21.95 -15.58
N ALA A 20 26.99 -22.93 -16.09
CA ALA A 20 25.69 -22.66 -16.67
C ALA A 20 24.80 -22.10 -15.56
N THR A 21 24.56 -20.79 -15.58
CA THR A 21 23.54 -20.17 -14.74
C THR A 21 22.19 -20.66 -15.24
N THR A 22 21.57 -21.60 -14.53
CA THR A 22 20.15 -21.92 -14.77
C THR A 22 19.35 -20.65 -14.52
N PRO A 23 18.54 -20.17 -15.49
CA PRO A 23 17.65 -19.04 -15.26
C PRO A 23 16.77 -19.37 -14.06
N VAL A 24 16.79 -18.52 -13.04
CA VAL A 24 15.77 -18.57 -11.99
C VAL A 24 14.45 -18.22 -12.68
N PRO A 25 13.42 -19.10 -12.65
CA PRO A 25 12.12 -18.76 -13.22
C PRO A 25 11.60 -17.48 -12.54
N ALA A 26 11.10 -16.54 -13.34
CA ALA A 26 10.44 -15.35 -12.83
C ALA A 26 9.31 -15.77 -11.87
N ALA A 27 9.15 -15.10 -10.74
CA ALA A 27 8.10 -15.46 -9.81
C ALA A 27 6.74 -15.22 -10.46
N GLU A 28 5.88 -16.24 -10.46
CA GLU A 28 4.51 -16.11 -10.95
C GLU A 28 3.62 -15.46 -9.87
N PRO A 29 2.63 -14.64 -10.25
CA PRO A 29 1.67 -14.10 -9.29
C PRO A 29 0.88 -15.24 -8.61
N PRO A 30 0.48 -15.08 -7.33
CA PRO A 30 -0.21 -16.12 -6.55
C PRO A 30 -1.66 -16.39 -6.97
N TYR A 31 -2.21 -15.61 -7.91
CA TYR A 31 -3.60 -15.73 -8.39
C TYR A 31 -3.66 -15.79 -9.93
N PRO A 32 -4.68 -16.45 -10.49
CA PRO A 32 -4.88 -16.51 -11.93
C PRO A 32 -5.08 -15.11 -12.54
N PRO A 33 -4.83 -14.94 -13.85
CA PRO A 33 -5.09 -13.68 -14.55
C PRO A 33 -6.54 -13.21 -14.41
N SER A 34 -6.73 -11.89 -14.37
CA SER A 34 -8.07 -11.29 -14.33
C SER A 34 -8.85 -11.57 -15.61
N PRO A 35 -10.12 -11.98 -15.51
CA PRO A 35 -11.04 -12.06 -16.64
C PRO A 35 -11.68 -10.70 -16.97
N VAL A 36 -11.40 -9.63 -16.21
CA VAL A 36 -11.99 -8.30 -16.46
C VAL A 36 -10.92 -7.31 -16.90
N ILE A 37 -9.74 -7.37 -16.27
CA ILE A 37 -8.61 -6.48 -16.56
C ILE A 37 -7.50 -7.31 -17.21
N VAL A 38 -7.52 -7.39 -18.54
CA VAL A 38 -6.56 -8.21 -19.31
C VAL A 38 -5.20 -7.53 -19.48
N GLY A 39 -5.08 -6.26 -19.08
CA GLY A 39 -3.78 -5.60 -18.97
C GLY A 39 -3.86 -4.17 -18.46
N MET A 40 -2.72 -3.67 -17.99
CA MET A 40 -2.52 -2.30 -17.52
C MET A 40 -1.28 -1.71 -18.21
N GLU A 41 -1.48 -0.64 -18.98
CA GLU A 41 -0.45 0.06 -19.73
C GLU A 41 -0.10 1.38 -19.04
N TRP A 42 1.13 1.48 -18.55
CA TRP A 42 1.59 2.65 -17.81
C TRP A 42 2.07 3.75 -18.75
N ALA A 43 1.66 5.00 -18.50
CA ALA A 43 2.24 6.16 -19.19
C ALA A 43 3.76 6.23 -18.97
N SER A 44 4.51 6.89 -19.85
CA SER A 44 5.98 7.00 -19.72
C SER A 44 6.40 7.52 -18.33
N ASN A 45 7.48 6.99 -17.77
CA ASN A 45 7.99 7.47 -16.48
C ASN A 45 8.40 8.95 -16.50
N GLU A 46 8.69 9.51 -17.68
CA GLU A 46 8.98 10.94 -17.88
C GLU A 46 7.76 11.84 -17.62
N THR A 47 6.55 11.27 -17.60
CA THR A 47 5.29 11.99 -17.35
C THR A 47 4.87 11.98 -15.88
N ILE A 48 5.64 11.31 -15.01
CA ILE A 48 5.32 11.23 -13.57
C ILE A 48 5.39 12.62 -12.95
N LEU A 49 4.27 13.07 -12.38
CA LEU A 49 4.24 14.27 -11.57
C LEU A 49 4.72 13.95 -10.16
N ARG A 50 5.76 14.64 -9.69
CA ARG A 50 6.31 14.48 -8.34
C ARG A 50 6.19 15.77 -7.55
N MET A 51 5.42 15.74 -6.47
CA MET A 51 5.28 16.84 -5.51
C MET A 51 5.67 16.40 -4.11
N ALA A 52 5.76 17.35 -3.17
CA ALA A 52 6.05 17.07 -1.77
C ALA A 52 7.27 16.15 -1.52
N LYS A 53 8.34 16.33 -2.31
CA LYS A 53 9.60 15.57 -2.20
C LYS A 53 10.14 15.60 -0.78
N ASP A 54 10.69 14.49 -0.30
CA ASP A 54 11.22 14.21 1.05
C ASP A 54 10.29 13.49 2.03
N GLY A 55 9.17 12.90 1.58
CA GLY A 55 8.24 12.17 2.43
C GLY A 55 7.78 10.83 1.83
N ASP A 56 7.59 9.85 2.71
CA ASP A 56 7.05 8.54 2.36
C ASP A 56 5.55 8.42 2.69
N ASN A 57 4.95 7.31 2.28
CA ASN A 57 3.64 6.84 2.73
C ASN A 57 2.48 7.85 2.59
N TRP A 58 1.75 7.73 1.48
CA TRP A 58 0.69 8.66 1.06
C TRP A 58 -0.67 7.98 0.88
N PRO A 59 -1.32 7.43 1.94
CA PRO A 59 -2.68 6.93 1.81
C PRO A 59 -3.63 8.07 1.46
N VAL A 60 -4.63 7.81 0.63
CA VAL A 60 -5.54 8.84 0.12
C VAL A 60 -6.99 8.45 0.33
N THR A 61 -7.85 9.44 0.52
CA THR A 61 -9.30 9.26 0.50
C THR A 61 -9.98 10.46 -0.13
N TRP A 62 -11.12 10.26 -0.80
CA TRP A 62 -11.93 11.34 -1.36
C TRP A 62 -12.98 11.76 -0.34
N ALA A 63 -12.89 13.00 0.14
CA ALA A 63 -13.76 13.52 1.18
C ALA A 63 -15.01 14.25 0.65
N ASP A 64 -15.91 14.55 1.58
CA ASP A 64 -17.18 15.25 1.38
C ASP A 64 -17.03 16.62 0.70
N ASP A 65 -15.96 17.36 1.01
CA ASP A 65 -15.63 18.68 0.46
C ASP A 65 -15.07 18.64 -0.98
N ASP A 66 -15.12 17.46 -1.61
CA ASP A 66 -14.51 17.15 -2.90
C ASP A 66 -12.98 17.14 -2.92
N ALA A 67 -12.26 17.30 -1.81
CA ALA A 67 -10.81 17.15 -1.81
C ALA A 67 -10.38 15.69 -1.63
N LEU A 68 -9.14 15.39 -2.03
CA LEU A 68 -8.42 14.24 -1.52
C LEU A 68 -7.74 14.63 -0.20
N TYR A 69 -7.86 13.80 0.82
CA TYR A 69 -7.06 13.93 2.05
C TYR A 69 -6.02 12.83 2.11
N THR A 70 -4.84 13.19 2.58
CA THR A 70 -3.71 12.27 2.68
C THR A 70 -2.87 12.57 3.92
N THR A 71 -2.02 11.63 4.28
CA THR A 71 -0.95 11.83 5.25
C THR A 71 0.40 11.70 4.56
N TRP A 72 1.45 12.19 5.18
CA TRP A 72 2.82 11.78 4.83
C TRP A 72 3.55 11.27 6.05
N GLY A 73 4.43 10.30 5.84
CA GLY A 73 5.41 9.84 6.79
C GLY A 73 6.80 10.42 6.49
N ASP A 74 7.62 10.50 7.54
CA ASP A 74 9.03 10.86 7.48
C ASP A 74 9.36 11.93 6.43
N GLY A 75 8.76 13.12 6.56
CA GLY A 75 8.96 14.20 5.58
C GLY A 75 8.43 15.56 5.99
N THR A 76 8.43 16.51 5.05
CA THR A 76 8.05 17.91 5.30
C THR A 76 6.82 18.40 4.51
N GLY A 77 6.13 17.49 3.81
CA GLY A 77 4.85 17.74 3.14
C GLY A 77 4.96 18.56 1.85
N PHE A 78 3.86 19.19 1.44
CA PHE A 78 3.80 20.11 0.30
C PHE A 78 4.48 21.46 0.61
N LEU A 79 4.60 22.33 -0.39
CA LEU A 79 5.05 23.70 -0.18
C LEU A 79 3.91 24.58 0.39
N PRO A 80 4.18 25.48 1.35
CA PRO A 80 5.44 25.64 2.07
C PRO A 80 5.70 24.46 3.02
N LYS A 81 6.96 23.99 3.04
CA LYS A 81 7.38 22.87 3.88
C LYS A 81 7.20 23.15 5.37
N THR A 82 7.01 22.11 6.17
CA THR A 82 7.14 22.20 7.62
C THR A 82 8.58 22.57 8.01
N LYS A 83 8.76 23.19 9.19
CA LYS A 83 10.09 23.60 9.69
C LYS A 83 10.97 22.41 10.03
N GLU A 84 10.35 21.34 10.51
CA GLU A 84 11.00 20.09 10.90
C GLU A 84 10.31 18.91 10.22
N LYS A 85 11.04 17.81 10.14
CA LYS A 85 10.56 16.54 9.59
C LYS A 85 9.55 15.91 10.56
N LEU A 86 8.40 15.51 10.03
CA LEU A 86 7.34 14.83 10.78
C LEU A 86 7.31 13.35 10.44
N SER A 87 7.00 12.50 11.42
CA SER A 87 6.66 11.09 11.19
C SER A 87 5.20 10.93 10.74
N LEU A 88 4.35 11.91 11.04
CA LEU A 88 2.99 12.03 10.53
C LEU A 88 2.63 13.50 10.33
N GLY A 89 2.38 13.88 9.08
CA GLY A 89 1.69 15.12 8.73
C GLY A 89 0.45 14.88 7.88
N PHE A 90 -0.37 15.92 7.67
CA PHE A 90 -1.66 15.85 6.99
C PHE A 90 -1.71 16.84 5.82
N ALA A 91 -2.20 16.41 4.67
CA ALA A 91 -2.37 17.27 3.51
C ALA A 91 -3.76 17.12 2.89
N ARG A 92 -4.18 18.21 2.27
CA ARG A 92 -5.36 18.31 1.42
C ARG A 92 -4.91 18.52 -0.02
N VAL A 93 -5.45 17.74 -0.95
CA VAL A 93 -5.12 17.78 -2.37
C VAL A 93 -6.37 18.06 -3.19
N THR A 94 -6.30 19.06 -4.08
CA THR A 94 -7.40 19.47 -4.95
C THR A 94 -6.96 19.54 -6.41
N GLY A 95 -7.92 19.54 -7.34
CA GLY A 95 -7.64 19.53 -8.78
C GLY A 95 -7.72 18.15 -9.41
N THR A 96 -7.24 18.09 -10.66
CA THR A 96 -7.20 16.90 -11.53
C THR A 96 -5.85 16.19 -11.40
N PRO A 97 -5.72 14.91 -11.79
CA PRO A 97 -4.47 14.17 -11.65
C PRO A 97 -3.28 14.77 -12.41
N ASP A 98 -3.51 15.51 -13.48
CA ASP A 98 -2.51 16.23 -14.28
C ASP A 98 -2.20 17.65 -13.77
N LYS A 99 -3.06 18.22 -12.91
CA LYS A 99 -2.98 19.61 -12.45
C LYS A 99 -3.55 19.77 -11.03
N PHE A 100 -2.99 19.03 -10.09
CA PHE A 100 -3.38 19.11 -8.68
C PHE A 100 -2.55 20.12 -7.90
N THR A 101 -3.08 20.57 -6.77
CA THR A 101 -2.39 21.35 -5.74
C THR A 101 -2.55 20.65 -4.41
N GLY A 102 -1.45 20.48 -3.68
CA GLY A 102 -1.46 19.99 -2.30
C GLY A 102 -1.11 21.09 -1.31
N GLU A 103 -1.82 21.08 -0.17
CA GLU A 103 -1.67 22.04 0.92
C GLU A 103 -1.49 21.28 2.23
N ASN A 104 -0.51 21.67 3.04
CA ASN A 104 -0.31 21.10 4.37
C ASN A 104 -1.43 21.59 5.31
N VAL A 105 -2.16 20.67 5.93
CA VAL A 105 -3.13 20.96 6.99
C VAL A 105 -2.43 20.87 8.33
N ARG A 106 -2.11 22.03 8.91
CA ARG A 106 -1.44 22.07 10.22
C ARG A 106 -2.38 21.63 11.32
N SER A 107 -1.90 20.70 12.16
CA SER A 107 -2.70 20.13 13.24
C SER A 107 -1.87 19.88 14.50
N PRO A 108 -2.44 20.05 15.71
CA PRO A 108 -1.86 19.52 16.94
C PRO A 108 -1.71 17.99 16.94
N GLY A 109 -2.34 17.27 16.01
CA GLY A 109 -2.23 15.82 15.85
C GLY A 109 -0.97 15.34 15.11
N GLU A 110 -0.17 16.26 14.56
CA GLU A 110 1.10 15.96 13.89
C GLU A 110 2.04 15.18 14.84
N GLN A 111 2.83 14.26 14.29
CA GLN A 111 3.76 13.43 15.07
C GLN A 111 5.21 13.68 14.67
N LEU A 112 6.09 13.64 15.68
CA LEU A 112 7.55 13.63 15.54
C LEU A 112 8.07 12.19 15.66
N GLY A 113 9.38 12.04 15.50
CA GLY A 113 10.05 10.73 15.46
C GLY A 113 10.45 10.37 14.03
N GLN A 114 11.09 9.22 13.87
CA GLN A 114 11.65 8.74 12.59
C GLN A 114 11.58 7.21 12.53
N GLY A 115 11.33 6.66 11.34
CA GLY A 115 11.30 5.22 11.14
C GLY A 115 10.33 4.53 12.11
N ARG A 116 10.81 3.52 12.85
CA ARG A 116 10.02 2.75 13.81
C ARG A 116 9.63 3.53 15.07
N ASP A 117 10.34 4.61 15.38
CA ASP A 117 10.16 5.41 16.60
C ASP A 117 9.10 6.51 16.43
N GLY A 118 8.53 6.67 15.24
CA GLY A 118 7.46 7.62 14.94
C GLY A 118 6.22 6.92 14.38
N LYS A 119 5.04 7.32 14.87
CA LYS A 119 3.76 6.87 14.32
C LYS A 119 3.57 7.38 12.90
N LYS A 120 3.04 6.54 12.02
CA LYS A 120 2.78 6.86 10.60
C LYS A 120 1.34 6.54 10.24
N GLY A 121 0.74 7.33 9.35
CA GLY A 121 -0.63 7.11 8.86
C GLY A 121 -0.62 6.18 7.66
N TRP A 122 -1.20 4.98 7.75
CA TRP A 122 -1.11 3.96 6.68
C TRP A 122 -2.40 3.75 5.89
N GLY A 123 -3.53 4.22 6.41
CA GLY A 123 -4.80 4.19 5.70
C GLY A 123 -5.74 5.28 6.20
N ILE A 124 -6.29 6.06 5.29
CA ILE A 124 -7.24 7.13 5.59
C ILE A 124 -8.55 6.88 4.84
N LEU A 125 -9.66 7.28 5.45
CA LEU A 125 -11.00 7.12 4.89
C LEU A 125 -11.90 8.29 5.31
N SER A 126 -12.61 8.89 4.36
CA SER A 126 -13.72 9.81 4.67
C SER A 126 -15.02 9.04 4.73
N VAL A 127 -15.78 9.18 5.82
CA VAL A 127 -17.11 8.57 6.00
C VAL A 127 -18.02 9.60 6.67
N GLU A 128 -19.11 9.98 5.98
CA GLU A 128 -20.13 10.90 6.50
C GLU A 128 -19.53 12.22 7.03
N GLY A 129 -18.57 12.79 6.29
CA GLY A 129 -17.89 14.05 6.59
C GLY A 129 -16.81 13.96 7.70
N ALA A 130 -16.49 12.76 8.19
CA ALA A 130 -15.40 12.54 9.14
C ALA A 130 -14.26 11.76 8.48
N LEU A 131 -13.02 12.20 8.75
CA LEU A 131 -11.81 11.46 8.36
C LEU A 131 -11.45 10.48 9.46
N TYR A 132 -11.19 9.23 9.09
CA TYR A 132 -10.65 8.18 9.94
C TYR A 132 -9.27 7.77 9.43
N LEU A 133 -8.34 7.54 10.35
CA LEU A 133 -6.95 7.23 10.07
C LEU A 133 -6.48 6.03 10.89
N TRP A 134 -5.90 5.05 10.21
CA TRP A 134 -5.10 4.02 10.84
C TRP A 134 -3.66 4.49 10.96
N LEU A 135 -3.20 4.64 12.20
CA LEU A 135 -1.79 4.84 12.49
C LEU A 135 -1.12 3.50 12.75
N GLY A 136 0.03 3.25 12.15
CA GLY A 136 0.96 2.17 12.50
C GLY A 136 2.10 2.70 13.37
N HIS A 137 2.96 1.77 13.80
CA HIS A 137 4.00 2.05 14.81
C HIS A 137 3.41 2.66 16.08
N ALA A 138 2.18 2.27 16.44
CA ALA A 138 1.48 2.87 17.57
C ALA A 138 2.17 2.62 18.92
N ASP A 139 3.09 1.66 19.00
CA ASP A 139 3.98 1.40 20.14
C ASP A 139 5.32 2.16 20.11
N ASN A 140 5.58 2.95 19.06
CA ASN A 140 6.86 3.61 18.75
C ASN A 140 8.04 2.62 18.67
N LYS A 141 7.78 1.39 18.24
CA LYS A 141 8.78 0.33 18.03
C LYS A 141 8.53 -0.43 16.73
N GLY A 142 7.77 0.17 15.81
CA GLY A 142 7.43 -0.42 14.51
C GLY A 142 6.19 -1.32 14.52
N GLY A 143 5.50 -1.46 15.66
CA GLY A 143 4.34 -2.35 15.78
C GLY A 143 3.06 -1.67 16.24
N GLN A 144 1.99 -2.46 16.28
CA GLN A 144 0.64 -2.05 16.67
C GLN A 144 0.00 -0.98 15.78
N THR A 145 -1.32 -0.96 15.78
CA THR A 145 -2.11 0.04 15.06
C THR A 145 -3.13 0.72 15.96
N GLN A 146 -3.36 2.01 15.72
CA GLN A 146 -4.24 2.87 16.50
C GLN A 146 -5.16 3.65 15.57
N LEU A 147 -6.46 3.66 15.85
CA LEU A 147 -7.41 4.49 15.13
C LEU A 147 -7.31 5.94 15.60
N ALA A 148 -7.45 6.88 14.68
CA ALA A 148 -7.74 8.28 14.97
C ALA A 148 -8.85 8.80 14.05
N TRP A 149 -9.52 9.88 14.44
CA TRP A 149 -10.50 10.53 13.59
C TRP A 149 -10.49 12.05 13.73
N SER A 150 -10.90 12.73 12.66
CA SER A 150 -11.06 14.17 12.56
C SER A 150 -12.45 14.48 12.01
N ARG A 151 -13.10 15.51 12.57
CA ARG A 151 -14.43 16.01 12.13
C ARG A 151 -14.37 17.43 11.56
N ASP A 152 -13.16 17.90 11.31
CA ASP A 152 -12.88 19.27 10.88
C ASP A 152 -11.79 19.28 9.81
N HIS A 153 -11.83 18.26 8.93
CA HIS A 153 -10.98 18.16 7.75
C HIS A 153 -9.49 18.15 8.10
N ALA A 154 -9.10 17.27 9.02
CA ALA A 154 -7.74 17.02 9.51
C ALA A 154 -7.12 18.14 10.37
N LYS A 155 -7.87 19.17 10.76
CA LYS A 155 -7.36 20.26 11.62
C LYS A 155 -7.14 19.79 13.05
N THR A 156 -8.03 18.97 13.59
CA THR A 156 -7.88 18.33 14.90
C THR A 156 -8.18 16.84 14.83
N TRP A 157 -7.51 16.07 15.68
CA TRP A 157 -7.61 14.62 15.71
C TRP A 157 -7.89 14.13 17.12
N THR A 158 -8.78 13.14 17.23
CA THR A 158 -8.97 12.33 18.42
C THR A 158 -8.37 10.96 18.17
N PHE A 159 -7.54 10.49 19.09
CA PHE A 159 -6.93 9.16 19.02
C PHE A 159 -7.73 8.19 19.89
N ALA A 160 -7.99 6.99 19.38
CA ALA A 160 -8.57 5.92 20.18
C ALA A 160 -7.69 5.61 21.39
N ASP A 161 -8.31 5.30 22.53
CA ASP A 161 -7.63 4.85 23.75
C ASP A 161 -7.20 3.37 23.67
N TRP A 162 -7.59 2.67 22.61
CA TRP A 162 -7.25 1.28 22.31
C TRP A 162 -6.34 1.16 21.09
N LYS A 163 -5.71 -0.02 20.96
CA LYS A 163 -4.86 -0.41 19.83
C LYS A 163 -5.12 -1.85 19.44
N PHE A 164 -4.78 -2.21 18.20
CA PHE A 164 -4.59 -3.60 17.80
C PHE A 164 -3.12 -3.96 17.95
N ALA A 165 -2.81 -4.98 18.76
CA ALA A 165 -1.43 -5.44 18.96
C ALA A 165 -0.98 -6.42 17.88
N GLU A 166 -1.94 -7.06 17.23
CA GLU A 166 -1.79 -8.11 16.24
C GLU A 166 -1.36 -7.57 14.87
N PHE A 167 -1.65 -6.28 14.60
CA PHE A 167 -1.50 -5.66 13.30
C PHE A 167 -0.51 -4.50 13.37
N GLY A 168 0.60 -4.61 12.64
CA GLY A 168 1.61 -3.55 12.54
C GLY A 168 1.21 -2.43 11.59
N MET A 169 0.38 -2.74 10.59
CA MET A 169 -0.11 -1.79 9.60
C MET A 169 -1.55 -2.14 9.20
N MET A 170 -2.43 -1.14 9.16
CA MET A 170 -3.81 -1.30 8.71
C MET A 170 -4.14 -0.24 7.67
N GLY A 171 -4.96 -0.62 6.70
CA GLY A 171 -5.52 0.27 5.70
C GLY A 171 -7.04 0.15 5.63
N PHE A 172 -7.70 1.13 5.02
CA PHE A 172 -9.13 1.09 4.73
C PHE A 172 -9.36 0.71 3.27
N VAL A 173 -10.46 0.02 3.00
CA VAL A 173 -10.95 -0.13 1.62
C VAL A 173 -11.69 1.15 1.25
N ASN A 174 -11.24 1.90 0.26
CA ASN A 174 -11.91 3.12 -0.20
C ASN A 174 -13.06 2.83 -1.18
N PHE A 175 -14.16 3.59 -1.08
CA PHE A 175 -15.39 3.38 -1.85
C PHE A 175 -15.97 4.69 -2.43
N GLY A 176 -15.16 5.45 -3.15
CA GLY A 176 -15.64 6.72 -3.73
C GLY A 176 -15.65 7.88 -2.74
N LYS A 177 -16.28 8.98 -3.16
CA LYS A 177 -16.42 10.21 -2.38
C LYS A 177 -17.14 9.94 -1.07
N ASP A 178 -16.52 10.29 0.05
CA ASP A 178 -17.06 10.20 1.40
C ASP A 178 -17.71 8.85 1.70
N TYR A 179 -17.11 7.77 1.17
CA TYR A 179 -17.61 6.40 1.31
C TYR A 179 -18.99 6.14 0.67
N ALA A 180 -19.48 7.01 -0.20
CA ALA A 180 -20.82 6.93 -0.77
C ALA A 180 -21.04 5.68 -1.64
N GLY A 181 -19.98 5.10 -2.21
CA GLY A 181 -20.04 3.88 -3.02
C GLY A 181 -19.99 2.59 -2.20
N ALA A 182 -20.04 2.66 -0.87
CA ALA A 182 -19.96 1.50 0.00
C ALA A 182 -21.01 0.43 -0.35
N ARG A 183 -20.58 -0.82 -0.39
CA ARG A 183 -21.44 -1.96 -0.75
C ARG A 183 -22.57 -2.24 0.25
N ASP A 184 -22.38 -1.84 1.50
CA ASP A 184 -23.29 -2.12 2.62
C ASP A 184 -23.07 -1.12 3.79
N GLY A 185 -23.63 -1.42 4.96
CA GLY A 185 -23.55 -0.59 6.17
C GLY A 185 -22.24 -0.71 6.96
N TYR A 186 -21.22 -1.37 6.43
CA TYR A 186 -19.92 -1.56 7.10
C TYR A 186 -18.82 -0.73 6.45
N VAL A 187 -17.83 -0.35 7.27
CA VAL A 187 -16.50 0.05 6.79
C VAL A 187 -15.60 -1.17 6.83
N TYR A 188 -14.91 -1.41 5.71
CA TYR A 188 -13.91 -2.48 5.58
C TYR A 188 -12.49 -1.93 5.74
N ALA A 189 -11.66 -2.69 6.45
CA ALA A 189 -10.23 -2.45 6.61
C ALA A 189 -9.46 -3.76 6.38
N TYR A 190 -8.18 -3.64 6.07
CA TYR A 190 -7.29 -4.78 5.86
C TYR A 190 -5.96 -4.60 6.59
N SER A 191 -5.26 -5.70 6.81
CA SER A 191 -3.92 -5.72 7.40
C SER A 191 -3.15 -6.93 6.90
N HIS A 192 -1.83 -6.84 6.71
CA HIS A 192 -1.02 -8.05 6.65
C HIS A 192 -1.03 -8.70 8.04
N ASP A 193 -1.05 -10.03 8.13
CA ASP A 193 -1.20 -10.71 9.42
C ASP A 193 0.14 -10.78 10.19
N GLY A 194 0.61 -9.63 10.66
CA GLY A 194 1.86 -9.50 11.40
C GLY A 194 1.89 -8.27 12.31
N PRO A 195 2.53 -8.36 13.49
CA PRO A 195 2.52 -7.28 14.47
C PRO A 195 3.45 -6.11 14.13
N LEU A 196 4.36 -6.27 13.17
CA LEU A 196 5.33 -5.26 12.75
C LEU A 196 5.03 -4.76 11.34
N ALA A 197 5.10 -3.45 11.13
CA ALA A 197 4.71 -2.78 9.89
C ALA A 197 5.67 -3.03 8.71
N ASP A 198 6.89 -3.48 8.99
CA ASP A 198 7.99 -3.61 8.03
C ASP A 198 8.44 -5.06 7.79
N THR A 199 7.72 -6.01 8.36
CA THR A 199 7.98 -7.45 8.20
C THR A 199 6.89 -8.06 7.33
N PRO A 200 7.21 -8.57 6.12
CA PRO A 200 6.25 -9.29 5.30
C PRO A 200 5.59 -10.44 6.04
N ALA A 201 4.29 -10.60 5.84
CA ALA A 201 3.51 -11.76 6.29
C ALA A 201 3.19 -12.68 5.11
N ASP A 202 2.55 -13.82 5.41
CA ASP A 202 2.13 -14.80 4.41
C ASP A 202 0.74 -14.52 3.82
N HIS A 203 -0.06 -13.68 4.49
CA HIS A 203 -1.43 -13.38 4.11
C HIS A 203 -1.91 -12.03 4.65
N PHE A 204 -2.98 -11.52 4.02
CA PHE A 204 -3.78 -10.41 4.53
C PHE A 204 -5.03 -10.92 5.26
N ILE A 205 -5.50 -10.11 6.21
CA ILE A 205 -6.76 -10.25 6.93
C ILE A 205 -7.69 -9.11 6.49
N LEU A 206 -8.98 -9.42 6.38
CA LEU A 206 -10.04 -8.43 6.24
C LEU A 206 -10.78 -8.28 7.57
N MET A 207 -11.13 -7.05 7.94
CA MET A 207 -11.98 -6.73 9.08
C MET A 207 -12.98 -5.66 8.71
N ARG A 208 -14.04 -5.55 9.50
CA ARG A 208 -15.04 -4.51 9.31
C ARG A 208 -15.69 -4.09 10.62
N ALA A 209 -16.27 -2.90 10.61
CA ALA A 209 -17.14 -2.41 11.68
C ALA A 209 -18.33 -1.66 11.08
N PRO A 210 -19.50 -1.62 11.75
CA PRO A 210 -20.60 -0.75 11.34
C PRO A 210 -20.13 0.70 11.25
N LYS A 211 -20.60 1.44 10.24
CA LYS A 211 -20.19 2.84 9.97
C LYS A 211 -20.38 3.76 11.18
N ASP A 212 -21.41 3.52 11.99
CA ASP A 212 -21.75 4.30 13.18
C ASP A 212 -20.96 3.89 14.43
N LYS A 213 -20.07 2.87 14.34
CA LYS A 213 -19.36 2.28 15.49
C LYS A 213 -17.86 2.12 15.29
N LEU A 214 -17.25 2.80 14.32
CA LEU A 214 -15.83 2.67 14.00
C LEU A 214 -14.90 2.91 15.20
N THR A 215 -15.28 3.83 16.09
CA THR A 215 -14.48 4.20 17.27
C THR A 215 -14.57 3.19 18.42
N SER A 216 -15.47 2.21 18.34
CA SER A 216 -15.64 1.16 19.34
C SER A 216 -14.83 -0.08 18.97
N ARG A 217 -13.81 -0.42 19.78
CA ARG A 217 -12.97 -1.61 19.58
C ARG A 217 -13.78 -2.91 19.44
N ASP A 218 -14.85 -3.05 20.22
CA ASP A 218 -15.68 -4.27 20.27
C ASP A 218 -16.65 -4.39 19.09
N ALA A 219 -16.82 -3.32 18.30
CA ALA A 219 -17.64 -3.34 17.10
C ALA A 219 -16.93 -3.97 15.89
N TRP A 220 -15.60 -4.07 15.93
CA TRP A 220 -14.80 -4.66 14.87
C TRP A 220 -14.93 -6.19 14.86
N GLU A 221 -15.19 -6.73 13.66
CA GLU A 221 -15.23 -8.16 13.39
C GLU A 221 -14.25 -8.52 12.28
N PHE A 222 -13.69 -9.72 12.38
CA PHE A 222 -12.61 -10.24 11.54
C PHE A 222 -13.16 -11.33 10.64
N PHE A 223 -12.74 -11.29 9.38
CA PHE A 223 -13.05 -12.34 8.43
C PHE A 223 -12.45 -13.67 8.92
N VAL A 224 -13.26 -14.73 8.94
CA VAL A 224 -12.83 -16.08 9.33
C VAL A 224 -12.57 -16.93 8.10
N LYS A 225 -13.58 -17.04 7.22
CA LYS A 225 -13.58 -17.81 5.98
C LYS A 225 -14.86 -17.56 5.19
N LEU A 226 -14.91 -18.10 3.98
CA LEU A 226 -16.17 -18.27 3.26
C LEU A 226 -16.88 -19.55 3.71
N ASP A 227 -18.21 -19.51 3.78
CA ASP A 227 -19.03 -20.70 3.94
C ASP A 227 -19.20 -21.47 2.61
N ALA A 228 -19.92 -22.58 2.63
CA ALA A 228 -20.16 -23.40 1.44
C ALA A 228 -20.95 -22.69 0.32
N LYS A 229 -21.58 -21.54 0.61
CA LYS A 229 -22.31 -20.70 -0.34
C LYS A 229 -21.49 -19.48 -0.78
N GLY A 230 -20.22 -19.40 -0.40
CA GLY A 230 -19.36 -18.26 -0.70
C GLY A 230 -19.67 -17.01 0.12
N GLN A 231 -20.42 -17.12 1.22
CA GLN A 231 -20.72 -15.99 2.10
C GLN A 231 -19.65 -15.85 3.19
N PRO A 232 -19.19 -14.63 3.50
CA PRO A 232 -18.16 -14.43 4.51
C PRO A 232 -18.69 -14.67 5.93
N GLN A 233 -17.95 -15.44 6.70
CA GLN A 233 -18.15 -15.61 8.14
C GLN A 233 -17.26 -14.64 8.90
N TRP A 234 -17.84 -13.99 9.91
CA TRP A 234 -17.18 -12.95 10.71
C TRP A 234 -17.20 -13.34 12.18
N SER A 235 -16.15 -12.97 12.90
CA SER A 235 -16.04 -13.19 14.35
C SER A 235 -15.48 -11.94 15.02
N ARG A 236 -15.96 -11.63 16.23
CA ARG A 236 -15.36 -10.59 17.09
C ARG A 236 -14.13 -11.09 17.83
N ASP A 237 -13.93 -12.41 17.87
CA ASP A 237 -12.73 -13.02 18.40
C ASP A 237 -11.61 -12.95 17.35
N ILE A 238 -10.67 -12.04 17.56
CA ILE A 238 -9.54 -11.80 16.66
C ILE A 238 -8.66 -13.04 16.46
N THR A 239 -8.70 -14.01 17.37
CA THR A 239 -7.92 -15.26 17.24
C THR A 239 -8.50 -16.21 16.19
N GLN A 240 -9.74 -15.97 15.74
CA GLN A 240 -10.41 -16.75 14.69
C GLN A 240 -10.22 -16.17 13.29
N ARG A 241 -9.51 -15.05 13.15
CA ARG A 241 -9.28 -14.41 11.86
C ARG A 241 -8.59 -15.38 10.89
N GLY A 242 -9.03 -15.37 9.64
CA GLY A 242 -8.47 -16.17 8.57
C GLY A 242 -8.01 -15.32 7.39
N PRO A 243 -7.25 -15.92 6.45
CA PRO A 243 -6.68 -15.21 5.32
C PRO A 243 -7.78 -14.82 4.32
N VAL A 244 -7.75 -13.56 3.87
CA VAL A 244 -8.55 -13.08 2.73
C VAL A 244 -7.76 -13.10 1.42
N PHE A 245 -6.43 -13.09 1.53
CA PHE A 245 -5.48 -13.13 0.44
C PHE A 245 -4.20 -13.77 0.96
N GLN A 246 -3.61 -14.71 0.21
CA GLN A 246 -2.34 -15.36 0.53
C GLN A 246 -1.29 -15.09 -0.54
N HIS A 247 -0.10 -14.68 -0.11
CA HIS A 247 1.13 -14.68 -0.88
C HIS A 247 2.27 -14.85 0.12
N ARG A 248 2.83 -16.06 0.15
CA ARG A 248 3.85 -16.43 1.12
C ARG A 248 5.01 -15.42 1.11
N ASP A 249 5.36 -14.93 2.28
CA ASP A 249 6.47 -13.99 2.54
C ASP A 249 6.45 -12.72 1.66
N ALA A 250 5.27 -12.27 1.25
CA ALA A 250 5.12 -11.12 0.35
C ALA A 250 3.95 -10.19 0.68
N CYS A 251 3.18 -10.45 1.74
CA CYS A 251 2.07 -9.59 2.14
C CYS A 251 2.57 -8.48 3.07
N LEU A 252 2.62 -7.23 2.59
CA LEU A 252 3.08 -6.08 3.38
C LEU A 252 2.35 -4.78 3.00
N ARG A 253 3.03 -3.76 2.47
CA ARG A 253 2.43 -2.43 2.19
C ARG A 253 1.47 -2.48 1.02
N SER A 254 0.31 -1.84 1.19
CA SER A 254 -0.81 -2.08 0.30
C SER A 254 -1.92 -1.01 0.40
N ALA A 255 -2.67 -0.80 -0.69
CA ALA A 255 -3.89 0.01 -0.73
C ALA A 255 -5.01 -0.66 -1.53
N MET A 256 -6.25 -0.54 -1.07
CA MET A 256 -7.42 -1.10 -1.75
C MET A 256 -8.48 -0.03 -2.00
N THR A 257 -8.88 0.12 -3.27
CA THR A 257 -9.95 1.04 -3.68
C THR A 257 -10.93 0.35 -4.63
N TYR A 258 -12.24 0.56 -4.41
CA TYR A 258 -13.27 0.07 -5.30
C TYR A 258 -13.39 0.95 -6.56
N CYS A 259 -13.17 0.34 -7.72
CA CYS A 259 -13.40 0.93 -9.03
C CYS A 259 -14.83 0.63 -9.47
N ALA A 260 -15.74 1.60 -9.25
CA ALA A 260 -17.16 1.43 -9.54
C ALA A 260 -17.47 1.14 -11.02
N PRO A 261 -16.84 1.79 -12.02
CA PRO A 261 -17.11 1.50 -13.42
C PRO A 261 -16.79 0.05 -13.82
N LEU A 262 -15.67 -0.49 -13.31
CA LEU A 262 -15.26 -1.88 -13.57
C LEU A 262 -15.98 -2.88 -12.65
N LYS A 263 -16.61 -2.41 -11.57
CA LYS A 263 -17.18 -3.23 -10.48
C LYS A 263 -16.15 -4.16 -9.85
N ARG A 264 -14.93 -3.64 -9.67
CA ARG A 264 -13.81 -4.39 -9.09
C ARG A 264 -13.18 -3.64 -7.93
N TYR A 265 -12.80 -4.38 -6.90
CA TYR A 265 -11.87 -3.92 -5.89
C TYR A 265 -10.48 -4.00 -6.49
N LEU A 266 -9.78 -2.88 -6.60
CA LEU A 266 -8.38 -2.85 -7.04
C LEU A 266 -7.49 -2.84 -5.81
N TRP A 267 -6.59 -3.82 -5.72
CA TRP A 267 -5.67 -3.97 -4.59
C TRP A 267 -4.23 -3.84 -5.07
N TRP A 268 -3.62 -2.68 -4.81
CA TRP A 268 -2.19 -2.49 -5.02
C TRP A 268 -1.42 -3.13 -3.86
N GLN A 269 -0.47 -4.01 -4.18
CA GLN A 269 0.40 -4.65 -3.19
C GLN A 269 1.84 -4.54 -3.66
N HIS A 270 2.70 -3.95 -2.84
CA HIS A 270 4.13 -3.97 -3.16
C HIS A 270 4.68 -5.40 -3.05
N ILE A 271 5.69 -5.71 -3.86
CA ILE A 271 6.47 -6.94 -3.73
C ILE A 271 7.70 -6.61 -2.86
N PRO A 272 7.83 -7.17 -1.64
CA PRO A 272 8.97 -6.89 -0.79
C PRO A 272 10.29 -7.28 -1.45
N LEU A 273 11.37 -6.57 -1.13
CA LEU A 273 12.70 -6.98 -1.56
C LEU A 273 13.04 -8.39 -1.04
N PRO A 274 13.98 -9.12 -1.69
CA PRO A 274 14.30 -10.50 -1.31
C PRO A 274 14.72 -10.66 0.17
N ALA A 275 14.51 -11.86 0.70
CA ALA A 275 15.00 -12.24 2.02
C ALA A 275 16.52 -11.99 2.12
N GLY A 276 16.95 -11.34 3.22
CA GLY A 276 18.34 -10.92 3.43
C GLY A 276 18.63 -9.46 3.08
N SER A 277 17.72 -8.74 2.41
CA SER A 277 17.79 -7.28 2.30
C SER A 277 17.69 -6.61 3.67
N LYS A 278 18.40 -5.49 3.86
CA LYS A 278 18.45 -4.74 5.13
C LYS A 278 17.07 -4.25 5.57
N ASP A 279 16.30 -3.73 4.63
CA ASP A 279 14.91 -3.34 4.79
C ASP A 279 14.17 -3.92 3.58
N ARG A 280 13.23 -4.84 3.82
CA ARG A 280 12.49 -5.49 2.74
C ARG A 280 11.34 -4.65 2.22
N GLY A 281 10.87 -3.68 3.00
CA GLY A 281 9.83 -2.75 2.59
C GLY A 281 10.37 -1.62 1.72
N ASP A 282 11.66 -1.29 1.80
CA ASP A 282 12.26 -0.14 1.10
C ASP A 282 12.36 -0.35 -0.43
N THR A 283 11.28 -0.02 -1.14
CA THR A 283 11.18 -0.07 -2.60
C THR A 283 11.17 1.33 -3.23
N ARG A 284 11.72 2.33 -2.52
CA ARG A 284 11.68 3.75 -2.93
C ARG A 284 12.34 4.03 -4.27
N TYR A 285 13.41 3.29 -4.59
CA TYR A 285 14.21 3.49 -5.80
C TYR A 285 14.20 2.30 -6.76
N THR A 286 13.70 1.15 -6.33
CA THR A 286 13.64 -0.08 -7.14
C THR A 286 12.64 -1.06 -6.54
N GLY A 287 12.27 -2.08 -7.31
CA GLY A 287 11.34 -3.12 -6.88
C GLY A 287 10.10 -3.17 -7.76
N GLY A 288 9.11 -3.90 -7.28
CA GLY A 288 7.93 -4.27 -8.04
C GLY A 288 6.66 -4.21 -7.20
N PHE A 289 5.54 -4.44 -7.86
CA PHE A 289 4.24 -4.52 -7.22
C PHE A 289 3.29 -5.34 -8.10
N ALA A 290 2.16 -5.68 -7.52
CA ALA A 290 1.04 -6.29 -8.21
C ALA A 290 -0.22 -5.45 -8.00
N ILE A 291 -1.09 -5.47 -9.01
CA ILE A 291 -2.48 -5.07 -8.88
C ILE A 291 -3.31 -6.34 -8.96
N TYR A 292 -4.02 -6.63 -7.88
CA TYR A 292 -5.04 -7.67 -7.87
C TYR A 292 -6.41 -7.05 -7.97
N ASP A 293 -7.37 -7.83 -8.46
CA ASP A 293 -8.75 -7.40 -8.54
C ASP A 293 -9.72 -8.48 -8.09
N ALA A 294 -10.87 -8.07 -7.54
CA ALA A 294 -11.92 -8.99 -7.09
C ALA A 294 -13.32 -8.38 -7.27
N PRO A 295 -14.38 -9.20 -7.37
CA PRO A 295 -15.75 -8.70 -7.39
C PRO A 295 -16.25 -8.34 -5.98
N GLU A 296 -15.60 -8.87 -4.93
CA GLU A 296 -15.92 -8.64 -3.52
C GLU A 296 -14.63 -8.34 -2.74
N PRO A 297 -14.68 -7.63 -1.59
CA PRO A 297 -13.48 -7.29 -0.82
C PRO A 297 -12.85 -8.53 -0.17
N TRP A 298 -13.51 -9.69 -0.26
CA TRP A 298 -13.01 -11.00 0.15
C TRP A 298 -12.69 -11.95 -1.02
N GLY A 299 -12.55 -11.43 -2.24
CA GLY A 299 -12.25 -12.23 -3.42
C GLY A 299 -13.49 -12.77 -4.16
N PRO A 300 -13.34 -13.75 -5.06
CA PRO A 300 -12.06 -14.36 -5.45
C PRO A 300 -11.13 -13.34 -6.11
N TRP A 301 -9.86 -13.36 -5.71
CA TRP A 301 -8.81 -12.49 -6.25
C TRP A 301 -8.27 -13.02 -7.56
N THR A 302 -7.98 -12.10 -8.47
CA THR A 302 -7.30 -12.33 -9.74
C THR A 302 -6.18 -11.31 -9.92
N THR A 303 -5.24 -11.59 -10.83
CA THR A 303 -4.09 -10.74 -11.11
C THR A 303 -4.37 -9.87 -12.33
N ALA A 304 -4.44 -8.55 -12.14
CA ALA A 304 -4.60 -7.55 -13.20
C ALA A 304 -3.25 -7.03 -13.73
N TYR A 305 -2.24 -6.96 -12.86
CA TYR A 305 -0.88 -6.55 -13.20
C TYR A 305 0.12 -7.16 -12.23
N TYR A 306 1.30 -7.55 -12.70
CA TYR A 306 2.39 -8.06 -11.88
C TYR A 306 3.73 -7.71 -12.50
N THR A 307 4.63 -7.13 -11.71
CA THR A 307 6.03 -6.92 -12.11
C THR A 307 6.93 -6.98 -10.89
N GLU A 308 8.02 -7.73 -10.94
CA GLU A 308 9.04 -7.77 -9.88
C GLU A 308 9.98 -6.55 -9.94
N LYS A 309 10.03 -5.89 -11.11
CA LYS A 309 10.85 -4.71 -11.35
C LYS A 309 10.11 -3.74 -12.25
N TRP A 310 9.58 -2.70 -11.64
CA TRP A 310 9.00 -1.58 -12.38
C TRP A 310 10.11 -0.65 -12.90
N ASP A 311 9.77 0.21 -13.85
CA ASP A 311 10.70 1.14 -14.51
C ASP A 311 11.11 2.33 -13.63
N VAL A 312 10.46 2.49 -12.47
CA VAL A 312 10.85 3.35 -11.34
C VAL A 312 10.59 2.60 -10.02
N GLY A 313 11.16 3.08 -8.90
CA GLY A 313 10.79 2.55 -7.58
C GLY A 313 9.31 2.79 -7.27
N PRO A 314 8.53 1.76 -6.88
CA PRO A 314 7.11 1.93 -6.56
C PRO A 314 6.89 2.59 -5.19
N GLY A 315 7.90 2.59 -4.32
CA GLY A 315 7.80 3.18 -2.99
C GLY A 315 6.97 2.37 -1.99
N GLU A 316 6.77 3.01 -0.84
CA GLU A 316 6.19 2.43 0.36
C GLU A 316 4.65 2.40 0.34
N HIS A 317 4.03 3.08 -0.62
CA HIS A 317 2.57 3.12 -0.75
C HIS A 317 2.20 3.32 -2.22
N GLY A 318 1.07 2.76 -2.63
CA GLY A 318 0.45 2.96 -3.93
C GLY A 318 -1.06 2.81 -3.80
N ASP A 319 -1.82 3.79 -4.26
CA ASP A 319 -3.29 3.83 -4.19
C ASP A 319 -3.88 4.40 -5.49
N PHE A 320 -5.10 3.99 -5.83
CA PHE A 320 -5.87 4.53 -6.95
C PHE A 320 -7.01 5.38 -6.39
N PRO A 321 -6.85 6.71 -6.22
CA PRO A 321 -7.92 7.56 -5.71
C PRO A 321 -9.12 7.48 -6.65
N SER A 322 -10.26 7.01 -6.12
CA SER A 322 -11.52 6.93 -6.88
C SER A 322 -11.93 8.24 -7.54
N LYS A 323 -11.55 9.39 -6.95
CA LYS A 323 -11.76 10.73 -7.53
C LYS A 323 -11.15 10.90 -8.92
N TRP A 324 -10.02 10.24 -9.18
CA TRP A 324 -9.25 10.39 -10.41
C TRP A 324 -9.48 9.23 -11.37
N MET A 325 -10.44 8.35 -11.12
CA MET A 325 -10.84 7.33 -12.09
C MET A 325 -11.72 7.97 -13.17
N SER A 326 -11.44 7.64 -14.43
CA SER A 326 -12.33 7.95 -15.55
C SER A 326 -13.72 7.32 -15.37
N GLU A 327 -14.72 7.89 -16.04
CA GLU A 327 -16.12 7.44 -15.95
C GLU A 327 -16.32 5.98 -16.37
N ASP A 328 -15.48 5.46 -17.28
CA ASP A 328 -15.50 4.07 -17.75
C ASP A 328 -14.47 3.17 -17.02
N GLY A 329 -13.66 3.74 -16.13
CA GLY A 329 -12.60 3.04 -15.40
C GLY A 329 -11.43 2.59 -16.26
N LYS A 330 -11.35 3.03 -17.54
CA LYS A 330 -10.26 2.65 -18.44
C LYS A 330 -9.01 3.50 -18.30
N THR A 331 -9.12 4.67 -17.70
CA THR A 331 -7.99 5.48 -17.24
C THR A 331 -8.05 5.61 -15.72
N LEU A 332 -6.96 5.21 -15.07
CA LEU A 332 -6.74 5.35 -13.63
C LEU A 332 -5.43 6.12 -13.39
N TYR A 333 -5.24 6.60 -12.17
CA TYR A 333 -3.99 7.25 -11.76
C TYR A 333 -3.51 6.63 -10.46
N LEU A 334 -2.28 6.13 -10.45
CA LEU A 334 -1.64 5.65 -9.24
C LEU A 334 -1.01 6.84 -8.51
N VAL A 335 -1.45 7.07 -7.28
CA VAL A 335 -0.72 7.87 -6.28
C VAL A 335 0.26 6.94 -5.59
N PHE A 336 1.57 7.21 -5.65
CA PHE A 336 2.59 6.34 -5.07
C PHE A 336 3.74 7.15 -4.47
N SER A 337 4.52 6.51 -3.60
CA SER A 337 5.58 7.18 -2.83
C SER A 337 7.01 6.96 -3.36
N GLY A 338 7.16 6.54 -4.61
CA GLY A 338 8.47 6.35 -5.24
C GLY A 338 9.30 7.63 -5.22
N GLU A 339 10.61 7.52 -5.00
CA GLU A 339 11.53 8.65 -4.80
C GLU A 339 11.11 9.62 -3.67
N ASP A 340 10.51 9.12 -2.58
CA ASP A 340 10.11 9.90 -1.41
C ASP A 340 9.28 11.14 -1.78
N SER A 341 8.27 10.94 -2.64
CA SER A 341 7.47 12.03 -3.19
C SER A 341 6.00 11.62 -3.30
N PHE A 342 5.07 12.58 -3.16
CA PHE A 342 3.70 12.39 -3.63
C PHE A 342 3.74 12.34 -5.16
N SER A 343 3.65 11.14 -5.72
CA SER A 343 3.84 10.91 -7.15
C SER A 343 2.56 10.43 -7.80
N VAL A 344 2.27 10.92 -9.00
CA VAL A 344 1.07 10.55 -9.76
C VAL A 344 1.49 10.04 -11.13
N ARG A 345 0.99 8.86 -11.51
CA ARG A 345 1.22 8.26 -12.84
C ARG A 345 -0.07 7.68 -13.40
N GLU A 346 -0.36 8.03 -14.64
CA GLU A 346 -1.50 7.49 -15.39
C GLU A 346 -1.27 6.02 -15.77
N VAL A 347 -2.36 5.25 -15.78
CA VAL A 347 -2.41 3.90 -16.32
C VAL A 347 -3.70 3.67 -17.10
N THR A 348 -3.56 3.08 -18.29
CA THR A 348 -4.66 2.66 -19.13
C THR A 348 -4.99 1.19 -18.88
N VAL A 349 -6.22 0.91 -18.51
CA VAL A 349 -6.77 -0.42 -18.29
C VAL A 349 -7.34 -0.94 -19.61
N ARG A 350 -6.87 -2.12 -20.03
CA ARG A 350 -7.46 -2.89 -21.12
C ARG A 350 -8.43 -3.90 -20.53
N GLY A 351 -9.71 -3.78 -20.90
CA GLY A 351 -10.74 -4.75 -20.59
C GLY A 351 -10.90 -5.82 -21.67
N GLU A 352 -11.75 -6.80 -21.41
CA GLU A 352 -12.29 -7.70 -22.44
C GLU A 352 -13.12 -6.97 -23.51
#